data_AF-T1C6V4-F1
#
_entry.id   AF-T1C6V4-F1
#
_cell.length_a   1.000
_cell.length_b   1.000
_cell.length_c   1.000
_cell.angle_alpha   90.00
_cell.angle_beta   90.00
_cell.angle_gamma   90.00
#
_symmetry.space_group_name_H-M   'P 1'
#
loop_
_entity.id
_entity.type
_entity.pdbx_description
1 polymer ?
#
loop_
_entity_poly.entity_id
_entity_poly.type
_entity_poly.pdbx_seq_one_letter_code
_entity_poly.pdbx_strand_id
1 'polypeptide(L)' 'MAYPVRVGSRVRRSFARIQEILDMPNLIEIQQKSYRWFLEQGLKDLLGDVSPIQDFTGKLVLEFIGY' A
#
# COMPACT_ATOMS: atom_id res chain seq x y z
N MET A 1 -5.01 32.78 21.88
CA MET A 1 -5.60 32.30 23.14
C MET A 1 -5.64 30.79 23.12
N ALA A 2 -5.64 30.11 24.27
CA ALA A 2 -5.74 28.66 24.31
C ALA A 2 -7.12 28.20 23.85
N TYR A 3 -7.20 27.15 23.03
CA TYR A 3 -8.46 26.59 22.53
C TYR A 3 -8.52 25.07 22.77
N PRO A 4 -9.72 24.49 22.99
CA PRO A 4 -9.85 23.06 23.20
C PRO A 4 -9.65 22.28 21.90
N VAL A 5 -8.91 21.16 21.97
CA VAL A 5 -8.67 20.21 20.88
C VAL A 5 -8.98 18.80 21.39
N ARG A 6 -9.73 18.02 20.61
CA ARG A 6 -10.02 16.62 20.93
C ARG A 6 -8.83 15.76 20.48
N VAL A 7 -8.27 14.99 21.40
CA VAL A 7 -7.19 14.03 21.13
C VAL A 7 -7.62 12.66 21.64
N GLY A 8 -8.01 11.79 20.70
CA GLY A 8 -8.62 10.50 21.03
C GLY A 8 -9.88 10.68 21.88
N SER A 9 -9.93 10.02 23.03
CA SER A 9 -11.06 10.10 23.97
C SER A 9 -11.04 11.31 24.91
N ARG A 10 -10.02 12.18 24.84
CA ARG A 10 -9.83 13.29 25.78
C ARG A 10 -9.84 14.66 25.08
N VAL A 11 -10.14 15.71 25.83
CA VAL A 11 -10.03 17.11 25.37
C VAL A 11 -8.80 17.75 26.03
N ARG A 12 -7.92 18.36 25.24
CA ARG A 12 -6.72 19.08 25.68
C ARG A 12 -6.80 20.55 25.28
N ARG A 13 -6.19 21.47 26.02
CA ARG A 13 -6.05 22.86 25.59
C ARG A 13 -4.78 23.01 24.74
N SER A 14 -4.93 23.47 23.50
CA SER A 14 -3.84 23.83 22.61
C SER A 14 -3.51 25.31 22.74
N PHE A 15 -2.22 25.65 22.67
CA PHE A 15 -1.69 27.02 22.63
C PHE A 15 -1.07 27.37 21.28
N ALA A 16 -1.23 26.49 20.27
CA ALA A 16 -0.72 26.72 18.93
C ALA A 16 -1.32 28.03 18.34
N ARG A 17 -0.51 28.75 17.56
CA ARG A 17 -0.93 30.00 16.90
C ARG A 17 -1.41 29.80 15.47
N ILE A 18 -0.98 28.71 14.84
CA ILE A 18 -1.28 28.36 13.46
C ILE A 18 -2.30 27.23 13.48
N GLN A 19 -3.30 27.31 12.60
CA GLN A 19 -4.28 26.25 12.41
C GLN A 19 -3.70 25.17 11.48
N GLU A 20 -3.89 23.91 11.88
CA GLU A 20 -3.66 22.77 10.98
C GLU A 20 -4.76 22.77 9.92
N ILE A 21 -4.36 22.84 8.65
CA ILE A 21 -5.27 22.87 7.49
C ILE A 21 -5.51 21.49 6.86
N LEU A 22 -4.76 20.49 7.32
CA LEU A 22 -4.81 19.11 6.84
C LEU A 22 -4.78 18.18 8.04
N ASP A 23 -5.61 17.14 7.98
CA ASP A 23 -5.61 16.07 8.97
C ASP A 23 -4.38 15.17 8.81
N MET A 24 -4.00 14.52 9.91
CA MET A 24 -2.94 13.52 9.88
C MET A 24 -3.37 12.33 8.99
N PRO A 25 -2.55 11.96 7.99
CA PRO A 25 -2.85 10.81 7.17
C PRO A 25 -2.67 9.51 7.95
N ASN A 26 -3.12 8.40 7.37
CA ASN A 26 -2.80 7.08 7.90
C ASN A 26 -1.28 6.84 7.83
N LEU A 27 -0.62 6.80 8.99
CA LEU A 27 0.84 6.70 9.07
C LEU A 27 1.41 5.36 8.56
N ILE A 28 0.57 4.33 8.43
CA ILE A 28 0.95 3.02 7.87
C ILE A 28 0.39 2.79 6.46
N GLU A 29 -0.15 3.84 5.84
CA GLU A 29 -0.81 3.73 4.53
C GLU A 29 0.12 3.14 3.46
N ILE A 30 1.40 3.51 3.48
CA ILE A 30 2.37 3.02 2.51
C ILE A 30 2.58 1.50 2.60
N GLN A 31 2.53 0.94 3.81
CA GLN A 31 2.66 -0.51 4.02
C GLN A 31 1.46 -1.25 3.43
N GLN A 32 0.26 -0.70 3.64
CA GLN A 32 -0.99 -1.27 3.10
C GLN A 32 -1.05 -1.14 1.57
N LYS A 33 -0.69 0.03 1.03
CA LYS A 33 -0.68 0.29 -0.42
C LYS A 33 0.34 -0.58 -1.14
N SER A 34 1.53 -0.73 -0.57
CA SER A 34 2.59 -1.58 -1.14
C SER A 34 2.12 -3.04 -1.27
N TYR A 35 1.54 -3.60 -0.21
CA TYR A 35 1.06 -4.98 -0.25
C TYR A 35 -0.14 -5.16 -1.18
N ARG A 36 -1.05 -4.19 -1.24
CA ARG A 36 -2.17 -4.19 -2.19
C ARG A 36 -1.68 -4.19 -3.63
N TRP A 37 -0.76 -3.29 -3.98
CA TRP A 37 -0.15 -3.25 -5.31
C TRP A 37 0.54 -4.57 -5.67
N PHE A 38 1.24 -5.18 -4.72
CA PHE A 38 1.89 -6.47 -4.95
C PHE A 38 0.86 -7.56 -5.31
N LEU A 39 -0.26 -7.63 -4.60
CA LEU A 39 -1.33 -8.60 -4.90
C LEU A 39 -2.04 -8.30 -6.22
N GLU A 40 -2.37 -7.03 -6.48
CA GLU A 40 -3.16 -6.63 -7.66
C GLU A 40 -2.35 -6.68 -8.97
N GLN A 41 -1.05 -6.39 -8.90
CA GLN A 41 -0.22 -6.18 -10.09
C GLN A 41 1.13 -6.88 -9.99
N GLY A 42 1.86 -6.68 -8.87
CA GLY A 42 3.25 -7.12 -8.77
C GLY A 42 3.45 -8.63 -8.98
N LEU A 43 2.57 -9.46 -8.43
CA LEU A 43 2.64 -10.91 -8.60
C LEU A 43 2.27 -11.36 -10.02
N LYS A 44 1.35 -10.66 -10.70
CA LYS A 44 0.97 -10.92 -12.10
C LYS A 44 2.13 -10.69 -13.02
N ASP A 45 2.77 -9.55 -12.86
CA ASP A 45 3.87 -9.12 -13.71
C ASP A 45 5.05 -10.08 -13.54
N LEU A 46 5.37 -10.43 -12.29
CA LEU A 46 6.45 -11.38 -12.00
C LEU A 46 6.20 -12.76 -12.62
N LEU A 47 4.97 -13.28 -12.52
CA LEU A 47 4.62 -14.57 -13.14
C LEU A 47 4.58 -14.48 -14.68
N GLY A 48 4.16 -13.33 -15.22
CA GLY A 48 4.18 -13.07 -16.66
C GLY A 48 5.60 -13.00 -17.23
N ASP A 49 6.53 -12.37 -16.52
CA ASP A 49 7.93 -12.21 -16.94
C ASP A 49 8.66 -13.55 -17.07
N VAL A 50 8.30 -14.55 -16.26
CA VAL A 50 8.90 -15.89 -16.31
C VAL A 50 8.16 -16.86 -17.23
N SER A 51 6.99 -16.49 -17.74
CA SER A 51 6.11 -17.35 -18.54
C SER A 51 6.16 -17.01 -20.03
N PRO A 52 6.06 -18.00 -20.94
CA PRO A 52 6.09 -19.43 -20.71
C PRO A 52 7.49 -19.96 -20.40
N ILE A 53 7.55 -21.03 -19.60
CA ILE A 53 8.79 -21.80 -19.38
C ILE A 53 8.83 -22.94 -20.41
N GLN A 54 9.91 -23.01 -21.19
CA GLN A 54 10.11 -24.02 -22.24
C GLN A 54 11.28 -24.95 -21.91
N ASP A 55 11.14 -26.23 -22.24
CA ASP A 55 12.23 -27.19 -22.11
C ASP A 55 13.26 -27.05 -23.27
N PHE A 56 14.47 -27.56 -23.06
CA PHE A 56 15.55 -27.46 -24.06
C PHE A 56 15.27 -28.23 -25.35
N THR A 57 14.32 -29.18 -25.35
CA THR A 57 13.92 -29.94 -26.55
C THR A 57 12.76 -29.28 -27.32
N GLY A 58 12.14 -28.23 -26.76
CA GLY A 58 11.01 -27.51 -27.36
C GLY A 58 9.71 -28.32 -27.42
N LYS A 59 9.58 -29.38 -26.63
CA LYS A 59 8.40 -30.28 -26.63
C LYS A 59 7.44 -29.98 -25.49
N LEU A 60 7.91 -29.32 -24.43
CA LEU A 60 7.13 -29.05 -23.23
C LEU A 60 7.11 -27.54 -22.95
N VAL A 61 5.91 -27.04 -22.66
CA VAL A 61 5.65 -25.64 -22.32
C VAL A 61 4.80 -25.59 -21.06
N LEU A 62 5.20 -24.76 -20.09
CA LEU A 62 4.43 -24.46 -18.89
C LEU A 62 4.06 -22.97 -18.90
N GLU A 63 2.77 -22.69 -18.69
CA GLU A 63 2.20 -21.35 -18.63
C GLU A 63 1.48 -21.12 -17.31
N PHE A 64 1.67 -19.94 -16.72
CA PHE A 64 0.87 -19.47 -15.60
C PHE A 64 -0.37 -18.73 -16.12
N ILE A 65 -1.55 -19.35 -16.00
CA ILE A 65 -2.82 -18.82 -16.55
C ILE A 65 -3.44 -17.74 -15.63
N GLY A 66 -3.12 -17.76 -14.34
CA GLY A 66 -3.58 -16.76 -13.37
C GLY A 66 -3.12 -17.06 -11.94
N TYR A 67 -3.38 -16.12 -11.03
CA TYR A 67 -3.24 -16.25 -9.57
C TYR A 67 -4.29 -15.39 -8.87
#